data_AF-A0A3D0G7Q3-F1
#
_entry.id   AF-A0A3D0G7Q3-F1
#
_cell.length_a   1.000
_cell.length_b   1.000
_cell.length_c   1.000
_cell.angle_alpha   90.00
_cell.angle_beta   90.00
_cell.angle_gamma   90.00
#
_symmetry.space_group_name_H-M   'P 1'
#
loop_
_entity.id
_entity.type
_entity.pdbx_description
1 polymer ?
#
loop_
_entity_poly.entity_id
_entity_poly.type
_entity_poly.pdbx_seq_one_letter_code
_entity_poly.pdbx_strand_id
1 'polypeptide(L)'
;QKSQWLQIRREKPDYTLMWGWGVMNQVAIQEAVNIRYPMENFIGIWWSGSENDVLPAGEGADGYKALTFHNVGDDYPVFDDIQQYVVDAGKAAGAGDQIGTALYNRGLYAAMLAAEAAKTAQEMTGETVITPAQMRDGMENLEITEAKMADLGLPNFGPEFSVSCMNHGGEGYAAVAQWDASAGKWSLITDYMQSDQDVLAPLIEADSSAYAEENGIEGSCN
;
A
#
# COMPACT_ATOMS: atom_id res chain seq x y z
N GLN A 1 8.53 -9.42 -22.06
CA GLN A 1 8.67 -7.94 -22.05
C GLN A 1 9.95 -7.43 -22.75
N LYS A 2 10.83 -8.30 -23.28
CA LYS A 2 12.11 -7.87 -23.90
C LYS A 2 11.97 -6.84 -25.03
N SER A 3 10.96 -6.96 -25.88
CA SER A 3 10.71 -6.01 -26.98
C SER A 3 10.41 -4.60 -26.49
N GLN A 4 9.67 -4.46 -25.38
CA GLN A 4 9.35 -3.18 -24.76
C GLN A 4 10.62 -2.52 -24.21
N TRP A 5 11.48 -3.27 -23.53
CA TRP A 5 12.74 -2.73 -22.99
C TRP A 5 13.75 -2.33 -24.07
N LEU A 6 13.77 -3.03 -25.20
CA LEU A 6 14.54 -2.58 -26.37
C LEU A 6 14.01 -1.25 -26.95
N GLN A 7 12.69 -1.04 -26.91
CA GLN A 7 12.08 0.22 -27.31
C GLN A 7 12.43 1.34 -26.32
N ILE A 8 12.30 1.10 -25.01
CA ILE A 8 12.71 2.03 -23.95
C ILE A 8 14.18 2.43 -24.10
N ARG A 9 15.08 1.47 -24.37
CA ARG A 9 16.50 1.77 -24.62
C ARG A 9 16.72 2.68 -25.83
N ARG A 10 15.89 2.54 -26.88
CA ARG A 10 15.97 3.33 -28.11
C ARG A 10 15.40 4.73 -27.91
N GLU A 11 14.26 4.82 -27.23
CA GLU A 11 13.51 6.07 -27.03
C GLU A 11 14.07 6.92 -25.89
N LYS A 12 14.74 6.29 -24.92
CA LYS A 12 15.40 6.93 -23.77
C LYS A 12 14.46 7.90 -23.03
N PRO A 13 13.28 7.42 -22.56
CA PRO A 13 12.41 8.26 -21.76
C PRO A 13 13.12 8.67 -20.47
N ASP A 14 12.87 9.90 -20.00
CA ASP A 14 13.44 10.39 -18.76
C ASP A 14 13.05 9.52 -17.57
N TYR A 15 11.80 9.05 -17.54
CA TYR A 15 11.24 8.14 -16.54
C TYR A 15 10.44 7.01 -17.20
N THR A 16 10.43 5.86 -16.53
CA THR A 16 9.53 4.74 -16.86
C THR A 16 8.66 4.46 -15.65
N LEU A 17 7.35 4.36 -15.86
CA LEU A 17 6.39 3.98 -14.83
C LEU A 17 5.90 2.55 -15.06
N MET A 18 5.83 1.72 -14.02
CA MET A 18 5.36 0.33 -14.12
C MET A 18 4.12 0.06 -13.28
N TRP A 19 3.02 -0.18 -14.00
CA TRP A 19 1.82 -0.87 -13.49
C TRP A 19 1.96 -2.37 -13.74
N GLY A 20 2.47 -3.09 -12.75
CA GLY A 20 2.69 -4.53 -12.84
C GLY A 20 2.27 -5.25 -11.57
N TRP A 21 2.29 -6.58 -11.64
CA TRP A 21 2.03 -7.46 -10.50
C TRP A 21 2.75 -8.80 -10.65
N GLY A 22 3.25 -9.32 -9.53
CA GLY A 22 3.84 -10.66 -9.44
C GLY A 22 5.06 -10.84 -10.33
N VAL A 23 5.16 -11.98 -11.02
CA VAL A 23 6.35 -12.34 -11.83
C VAL A 23 6.65 -11.33 -12.95
N MET A 24 5.66 -10.54 -13.37
CA MET A 24 5.86 -9.47 -14.34
C MET A 24 6.87 -8.42 -13.84
N ASN A 25 6.85 -8.09 -12.56
CA ASN A 25 7.66 -7.02 -11.96
C ASN A 25 9.14 -7.39 -11.94
N GLN A 26 9.48 -8.55 -11.37
CA GLN A 26 10.86 -9.05 -11.34
C GLN A 26 11.47 -9.15 -12.74
N VAL A 27 10.68 -9.59 -13.73
CA VAL A 27 11.15 -9.69 -15.12
C VAL A 27 11.37 -8.30 -15.71
N ALA A 28 10.48 -7.34 -15.44
CA ALA A 28 10.63 -5.97 -15.92
C ALA A 28 11.89 -5.31 -15.34
N ILE A 29 12.10 -5.42 -14.03
CA ILE A 29 13.28 -4.91 -13.34
C ILE A 29 14.55 -5.56 -13.90
N GLN A 30 14.56 -6.89 -14.06
CA GLN A 30 15.70 -7.59 -14.65
C GLN A 30 16.01 -7.15 -16.10
N GLU A 31 14.98 -6.89 -16.92
CA GLU A 31 15.17 -6.39 -18.27
C GLU A 31 15.69 -4.94 -18.29
N ALA A 32 15.27 -4.10 -17.33
CA ALA A 32 15.82 -2.76 -17.11
C ALA A 32 17.33 -2.82 -16.80
N VAL A 33 17.72 -3.74 -15.91
CA VAL A 33 19.13 -4.03 -15.58
C VAL A 33 19.91 -4.47 -16.82
N ASN A 34 19.35 -5.37 -17.63
CA ASN A 34 20.01 -5.89 -18.84
C ASN A 34 20.35 -4.79 -19.86
N ILE A 35 19.57 -3.71 -19.89
CA ILE A 35 19.81 -2.57 -20.77
C ILE A 35 20.56 -1.42 -20.09
N ARG A 36 20.93 -1.57 -18.82
CA ARG A 36 21.54 -0.52 -17.97
C ARG A 36 20.68 0.73 -17.87
N TYR A 37 19.38 0.55 -17.66
CA TYR A 37 18.46 1.64 -17.39
C TYR A 37 18.82 2.30 -16.03
N PRO A 38 18.77 3.64 -15.91
CA PRO A 38 18.93 4.32 -14.62
C PRO A 38 17.75 3.96 -13.70
N MET A 39 18.00 3.07 -12.74
CA MET A 39 16.95 2.50 -11.89
C MET A 39 16.26 3.54 -11.00
N GLU A 40 16.95 4.63 -10.66
CA GLU A 40 16.39 5.79 -9.96
C GLU A 40 15.30 6.53 -10.75
N ASN A 41 15.21 6.27 -12.06
CA ASN A 41 14.16 6.79 -12.93
C ASN A 41 13.09 5.73 -13.27
N PHE A 42 13.22 4.51 -12.73
CA PHE A 42 12.23 3.46 -12.89
C PHE A 42 11.33 3.39 -11.65
N ILE A 43 10.06 3.76 -11.82
CA ILE A 43 9.13 3.92 -10.70
C ILE A 43 7.95 2.94 -10.86
N GLY A 44 7.84 2.00 -9.93
CA GLY A 44 6.67 1.13 -9.81
C GLY A 44 5.51 1.79 -9.06
N ILE A 45 4.31 1.27 -9.28
CA ILE A 45 3.20 1.48 -8.32
C ILE A 45 3.41 0.63 -7.07
N TRP A 46 2.52 0.76 -6.07
CA TRP A 46 2.61 0.02 -4.81
C TRP A 46 2.53 -1.51 -4.95
N TRP A 47 1.94 -2.04 -6.03
CA TRP A 47 1.99 -3.48 -6.35
C TRP A 47 3.31 -3.95 -6.98
N SER A 48 4.23 -3.02 -7.20
CA SER A 48 5.53 -3.24 -7.82
C SER A 48 6.69 -2.85 -6.89
N GLY A 49 6.43 -2.71 -5.58
CA GLY A 49 7.38 -2.21 -4.59
C GLY A 49 7.65 -3.21 -3.46
N SER A 50 7.75 -4.50 -3.77
CA SER A 50 8.06 -5.54 -2.78
C SER A 50 9.45 -6.13 -2.97
N GLU A 51 9.96 -6.76 -1.92
CA GLU A 51 11.22 -7.50 -1.91
C GLU A 51 11.22 -8.60 -3.00
N ASN A 52 10.07 -9.24 -3.23
CA ASN A 52 9.91 -10.25 -4.29
C ASN A 52 10.11 -9.70 -5.70
N ASP A 53 9.92 -8.39 -5.90
CA ASP A 53 10.09 -7.74 -7.20
C ASP A 53 11.57 -7.42 -7.47
N VAL A 54 12.31 -7.01 -6.44
CA VAL A 54 13.68 -6.47 -6.56
C VAL A 54 14.78 -7.50 -6.29
N LEU A 55 14.59 -8.40 -5.32
CA LEU A 55 15.61 -9.37 -4.92
C LEU A 55 16.13 -10.24 -6.07
N PRO A 56 15.30 -10.73 -7.03
CA PRO A 56 15.80 -11.54 -8.14
C PRO A 56 16.81 -10.82 -9.05
N ALA A 57 16.73 -9.49 -9.14
CA ALA A 57 17.66 -8.68 -9.94
C ALA A 57 18.95 -8.30 -9.19
N GLY A 58 19.04 -8.63 -7.89
CA GLY A 58 20.20 -8.40 -7.04
C GLY A 58 20.64 -6.92 -7.02
N GLU A 59 21.95 -6.69 -7.00
CA GLU A 59 22.57 -5.36 -7.02
C GLU A 59 22.11 -4.49 -8.21
N GLY A 60 21.64 -5.10 -9.31
CA GLY A 60 21.14 -4.35 -10.45
C GLY A 60 19.87 -3.58 -10.16
N ALA A 61 19.09 -3.97 -9.15
CA ALA A 61 17.87 -3.28 -8.74
C ALA A 61 18.12 -2.04 -7.87
N ASP A 62 19.38 -1.77 -7.49
CA ASP A 62 19.72 -0.63 -6.64
C ASP A 62 19.18 0.68 -7.20
N GLY A 63 18.55 1.48 -6.35
CA GLY A 63 17.93 2.74 -6.72
C GLY A 63 16.55 2.65 -7.35
N TYR A 64 16.01 1.45 -7.61
CA TYR A 64 14.62 1.27 -8.05
C TYR A 64 13.64 1.94 -7.09
N LYS A 65 12.58 2.58 -7.62
CA LYS A 65 11.58 3.29 -6.82
C LYS A 65 10.21 2.66 -6.95
N ALA A 66 9.41 2.80 -5.90
CA ALA A 66 8.00 2.45 -5.94
C ALA A 66 7.16 3.40 -5.10
N LEU A 67 5.90 3.61 -5.49
CA LEU A 67 4.93 4.32 -4.65
C LEU A 67 4.50 3.43 -3.48
N THR A 68 4.23 4.02 -2.32
CA THR A 68 3.66 3.32 -1.15
C THR A 68 2.74 4.24 -0.37
N PHE A 69 1.78 3.66 0.35
CA PHE A 69 0.82 4.36 1.22
C PHE A 69 0.98 3.94 2.70
N HIS A 70 2.03 3.17 3.00
CA HIS A 70 2.45 2.80 4.35
C HIS A 70 3.97 2.80 4.43
N ASN A 71 4.50 2.86 5.63
CA ASN A 71 5.93 2.90 5.92
C ASN A 71 6.54 1.49 5.82
N VAL A 72 7.86 1.41 5.92
CA VAL A 72 8.65 0.23 5.55
C VAL A 72 9.43 -0.33 6.73
N GLY A 73 9.78 -1.60 6.67
CA GLY A 73 10.55 -2.27 7.72
C GLY A 73 9.72 -2.64 8.95
N ASP A 74 10.41 -3.03 10.01
CA ASP A 74 9.87 -3.66 11.22
C ASP A 74 10.24 -2.93 12.51
N ASP A 75 10.82 -1.73 12.42
CA ASP A 75 11.23 -0.93 13.59
C ASP A 75 10.04 -0.19 14.23
N TYR A 76 9.02 -0.96 14.64
CA TYR A 76 7.82 -0.46 15.31
C TYR A 76 7.44 -1.33 16.51
N PRO A 77 6.90 -0.74 17.59
CA PRO A 77 6.53 -1.48 18.81
C PRO A 77 5.63 -2.70 18.58
N VAL A 78 4.72 -2.65 17.59
CA VAL A 78 3.84 -3.79 17.28
C VAL A 78 4.61 -5.05 16.87
N PHE A 79 5.83 -4.93 16.34
CA PHE A 79 6.63 -6.09 15.95
C PHE A 79 7.19 -6.87 17.14
N ASP A 80 7.39 -6.24 18.29
CA ASP A 80 7.71 -6.94 19.54
C ASP A 80 6.53 -7.80 20.00
N ASP A 81 5.30 -7.27 19.90
CA ASP A 81 4.08 -8.03 20.21
C ASP A 81 3.86 -9.17 19.20
N ILE A 82 4.12 -8.94 17.91
CA ILE A 82 4.08 -9.99 16.89
C ILE A 82 5.08 -11.09 17.23
N GLN A 83 6.31 -10.73 17.62
CA GLN A 83 7.31 -11.70 18.02
C GLN A 83 6.82 -12.54 19.21
N GLN A 84 6.36 -11.89 20.27
CA GLN A 84 5.92 -12.56 21.49
C GLN A 84 4.66 -13.42 21.31
N TYR A 85 3.60 -12.86 20.72
CA TYR A 85 2.28 -13.48 20.72
C TYR A 85 1.99 -14.33 19.48
N VAL A 86 2.77 -14.15 18.41
CA VAL A 86 2.60 -14.88 17.14
C VAL A 86 3.79 -15.79 16.86
N VAL A 87 5.00 -15.26 16.80
CA VAL A 87 6.19 -16.04 16.39
C VAL A 87 6.60 -17.04 17.47
N ASP A 88 6.88 -16.57 18.69
CA ASP A 88 7.29 -17.41 19.82
C ASP A 88 6.19 -18.40 20.24
N ALA A 89 4.93 -18.04 19.97
CA ALA A 89 3.78 -18.90 20.19
C ALA A 89 3.59 -19.97 19.08
N GLY A 90 4.43 -19.99 18.04
CA GLY A 90 4.35 -20.95 16.94
C GLY A 90 3.14 -20.75 16.01
N LYS A 91 2.62 -19.51 15.93
CA LYS A 91 1.43 -19.13 15.15
C LYS A 91 1.77 -18.34 13.88
N ALA A 92 3.05 -18.14 13.57
CA ALA A 92 3.46 -17.48 12.34
C ALA A 92 2.93 -18.26 11.12
N ALA A 93 2.42 -17.53 10.13
CA ALA A 93 1.98 -18.12 8.87
C ALA A 93 3.16 -18.42 7.95
N GLY A 94 3.05 -19.48 7.16
CA GLY A 94 4.10 -19.86 6.20
C GLY A 94 5.42 -20.20 6.89
N ALA A 95 6.53 -19.73 6.31
CA ALA A 95 7.87 -19.92 6.86
C ALA A 95 8.23 -18.91 7.97
N GLY A 96 7.40 -17.88 8.20
CA GLY A 96 7.67 -16.83 9.19
C GLY A 96 8.78 -15.85 8.81
N ASP A 97 9.29 -15.92 7.58
CA ASP A 97 10.44 -15.15 7.08
C ASP A 97 10.06 -13.85 6.34
N GLN A 98 8.77 -13.51 6.32
CA GLN A 98 8.24 -12.33 5.63
C GLN A 98 7.96 -11.15 6.56
N ILE A 99 8.15 -11.30 7.87
CA ILE A 99 7.82 -10.26 8.85
C ILE A 99 8.63 -8.99 8.53
N GLY A 100 7.96 -7.83 8.48
CA GLY A 100 8.58 -6.54 8.17
C GLY A 100 8.74 -6.21 6.68
N THR A 101 8.52 -7.19 5.79
CA THR A 101 8.54 -6.96 4.34
C THR A 101 7.38 -6.07 3.90
N ALA A 102 7.51 -5.40 2.76
CA ALA A 102 6.49 -4.48 2.26
C ALA A 102 5.08 -5.13 2.15
N LEU A 103 5.01 -6.39 1.72
CA LEU A 103 3.72 -7.11 1.62
C LEU A 103 3.18 -7.55 2.98
N TYR A 104 4.05 -7.95 3.92
CA TYR A 104 3.63 -8.26 5.28
C TYR A 104 3.05 -7.02 5.96
N ASN A 105 3.77 -5.90 5.87
CA ASN A 105 3.37 -4.59 6.38
C ASN A 105 2.02 -4.15 5.83
N ARG A 106 1.77 -4.36 4.54
CA ARG A 106 0.47 -4.07 3.91
C ARG A 106 -0.65 -4.92 4.50
N GLY A 107 -0.40 -6.21 4.71
CA GLY A 107 -1.37 -7.13 5.33
C GLY A 107 -1.64 -6.77 6.80
N LEU A 108 -0.59 -6.47 7.55
CA LEU A 108 -0.67 -6.01 8.93
C LEU A 108 -1.51 -4.73 9.04
N TYR A 109 -1.22 -3.74 8.19
CA TYR A 109 -1.94 -2.46 8.17
C TYR A 109 -3.41 -2.63 7.81
N ALA A 110 -3.71 -3.42 6.77
CA ALA A 110 -5.09 -3.72 6.40
C ALA A 110 -5.85 -4.42 7.54
N ALA A 111 -5.21 -5.35 8.25
CA ALA A 111 -5.81 -6.03 9.40
C ALA A 111 -6.04 -5.08 10.58
N MET A 112 -5.09 -4.17 10.85
CA MET A 112 -5.24 -3.13 11.87
C MET A 112 -6.44 -2.22 11.56
N LEU A 113 -6.56 -1.74 10.31
CA LEU A 113 -7.67 -0.89 9.87
C LEU A 113 -9.02 -1.62 10.01
N ALA A 114 -9.09 -2.88 9.62
CA ALA A 114 -10.30 -3.69 9.79
C ALA A 114 -10.65 -3.90 11.27
N ALA A 115 -9.66 -4.12 12.14
CA ALA A 115 -9.89 -4.25 13.57
C ALA A 115 -10.41 -2.94 14.19
N GLU A 116 -9.83 -1.80 13.82
CA GLU A 116 -10.27 -0.48 14.29
C GLU A 116 -11.67 -0.11 13.78
N ALA A 117 -12.01 -0.41 12.53
CA ALA A 117 -13.36 -0.21 12.02
C ALA A 117 -14.40 -1.08 12.76
N ALA A 118 -14.04 -2.33 13.09
CA ALA A 118 -14.91 -3.18 13.89
C ALA A 118 -15.10 -2.62 15.31
N LYS A 119 -14.04 -2.08 15.91
CA LYS A 119 -14.10 -1.41 17.22
C LYS A 119 -15.00 -0.17 17.18
N THR A 120 -14.86 0.68 16.15
CA THR A 120 -15.75 1.82 15.93
C THR A 120 -17.22 1.37 15.84
N ALA A 121 -17.51 0.31 15.08
CA ALA A 121 -18.86 -0.25 14.98
C ALA A 121 -19.40 -0.75 16.33
N GLN A 122 -18.57 -1.45 17.12
CA GLN A 122 -18.93 -1.91 18.46
C GLN A 122 -19.23 -0.73 19.39
N GLU A 123 -18.46 0.34 19.33
CA GLU A 123 -18.67 1.56 20.13
C GLU A 123 -19.96 2.28 19.73
N MET A 124 -20.26 2.40 18.44
CA MET A 124 -21.47 3.02 17.93
C MET A 124 -22.75 2.27 18.31
N THR A 125 -22.68 0.94 18.40
CA THR A 125 -23.85 0.07 18.56
C THR A 125 -24.01 -0.47 20.00
N GLY A 126 -22.92 -0.54 20.76
CA GLY A 126 -22.84 -1.24 22.04
C GLY A 126 -22.84 -2.78 21.90
N GLU A 127 -22.81 -3.33 20.68
CA GLU A 127 -22.83 -4.77 20.44
C GLU A 127 -21.42 -5.33 20.34
N THR A 128 -21.17 -6.51 20.93
CA THR A 128 -19.87 -7.18 20.82
C THR A 128 -19.71 -7.98 19.53
N VAL A 129 -20.83 -8.43 18.94
CA VAL A 129 -20.87 -9.18 17.68
C VAL A 129 -21.62 -8.33 16.67
N ILE A 130 -20.87 -7.64 15.81
CA ILE A 130 -21.42 -6.74 14.80
C ILE A 130 -21.91 -7.52 13.56
N THR A 131 -22.96 -6.99 12.94
CA THR A 131 -23.48 -7.39 11.64
C THR A 131 -22.65 -6.77 10.50
N PRO A 132 -22.77 -7.26 9.25
CA PRO A 132 -22.09 -6.65 8.11
C PRO A 132 -22.46 -5.18 7.87
N ALA A 133 -23.72 -4.80 8.13
CA ALA A 133 -24.16 -3.41 7.99
C ALA A 133 -23.49 -2.50 9.02
N GLN A 134 -23.40 -2.95 10.28
CA GLN A 134 -22.68 -2.21 11.32
C GLN A 134 -21.18 -2.13 11.04
N MET A 135 -20.58 -3.17 10.45
CA MET A 135 -19.17 -3.11 10.01
C MET A 135 -18.95 -2.04 8.94
N ARG A 136 -19.85 -1.94 7.94
CA ARG A 136 -19.82 -0.84 6.97
C ARG A 136 -19.92 0.50 7.70
N ASP A 137 -20.88 0.66 8.60
CA ASP A 137 -21.07 1.92 9.34
C ASP A 137 -19.83 2.30 10.16
N GLY A 138 -19.15 1.31 10.77
CA GLY A 138 -17.88 1.51 11.47
C GLY A 138 -16.73 1.88 10.54
N MET A 139 -16.66 1.30 9.34
CA MET A 139 -15.72 1.73 8.30
C MET A 139 -15.99 3.17 7.87
N GLU A 140 -17.26 3.53 7.62
CA GLU A 140 -17.69 4.88 7.22
C GLU A 140 -17.54 5.95 8.32
N ASN A 141 -17.15 5.56 9.53
CA ASN A 141 -16.84 6.46 10.66
C ASN A 141 -15.40 6.23 11.17
N LEU A 142 -14.56 5.56 10.40
CA LEU A 142 -13.19 5.28 10.79
C LEU A 142 -12.34 6.56 10.69
N GLU A 143 -11.72 6.92 11.82
CA GLU A 143 -10.67 7.95 11.88
C GLU A 143 -9.34 7.32 12.33
N ILE A 144 -8.30 7.55 11.53
CA ILE A 144 -6.93 7.14 11.79
C ILE A 144 -6.07 8.41 11.94
N THR A 145 -5.72 8.72 13.18
CA THR A 145 -4.82 9.82 13.55
C THR A 145 -3.44 9.27 13.89
N GLU A 146 -2.40 10.11 13.89
CA GLU A 146 -1.07 9.68 14.34
C GLU A 146 -1.09 9.21 15.79
N ALA A 147 -1.87 9.86 16.67
CA ALA A 147 -2.02 9.42 18.05
C ALA A 147 -2.58 7.99 18.14
N LYS A 148 -3.61 7.68 17.33
CA LYS A 148 -4.16 6.32 17.26
C LYS A 148 -3.16 5.32 16.71
N MET A 149 -2.43 5.66 15.65
CA MET A 149 -1.40 4.79 15.08
C MET A 149 -0.27 4.52 16.09
N ALA A 150 0.20 5.54 16.80
CA ALA A 150 1.20 5.40 17.85
C ALA A 150 0.72 4.51 19.01
N ASP A 151 -0.51 4.69 19.48
CA ASP A 151 -1.12 3.84 20.53
C ASP A 151 -1.26 2.37 20.09
N LEU A 152 -1.44 2.12 18.79
CA LEU A 152 -1.47 0.79 18.17
C LEU A 152 -0.07 0.23 17.88
N GLY A 153 1.00 0.94 18.27
CA GLY A 153 2.38 0.49 18.09
C GLY A 153 2.91 0.68 16.67
N LEU A 154 2.31 1.58 15.88
CA LEU A 154 2.67 1.89 14.49
C LEU A 154 2.87 3.41 14.28
N PRO A 155 3.69 4.11 15.08
CA PRO A 155 3.88 5.56 14.92
C PRO A 155 4.40 5.93 13.52
N ASN A 156 3.83 6.95 12.89
CA ASN A 156 4.19 7.45 11.55
C ASN A 156 4.20 6.35 10.47
N PHE A 157 3.34 5.34 10.61
CA PHE A 157 3.29 4.20 9.68
C PHE A 157 2.51 4.51 8.40
N GLY A 158 1.64 5.51 8.41
CA GLY A 158 0.88 5.93 7.24
C GLY A 158 0.41 7.37 7.38
N PRO A 159 -0.26 7.92 6.36
CA PRO A 159 -0.92 9.22 6.48
C PRO A 159 -2.13 9.14 7.43
N GLU A 160 -2.46 10.26 8.07
CA GLU A 160 -3.76 10.40 8.76
C GLU A 160 -4.90 10.46 7.74
N PHE A 161 -6.04 9.87 8.07
CA PHE A 161 -7.24 9.96 7.24
C PHE A 161 -8.51 9.68 8.03
N SER A 162 -9.63 10.13 7.46
CA SER A 162 -10.97 9.71 7.85
C SER A 162 -11.69 9.10 6.66
N VAL A 163 -12.63 8.23 6.95
CA VAL A 163 -13.53 7.61 5.98
C VAL A 163 -14.92 8.18 6.21
N SER A 164 -15.69 8.30 5.13
CA SER A 164 -17.09 8.73 5.19
C SER A 164 -17.92 7.95 4.17
N CYS A 165 -19.25 8.00 4.23
CA CYS A 165 -20.10 7.42 3.18
C CYS A 165 -19.74 7.93 1.77
N MET A 166 -19.36 9.21 1.65
CA MET A 166 -18.96 9.82 0.38
C MET A 166 -17.51 9.51 -0.04
N ASN A 167 -16.66 9.07 0.89
CA ASN A 167 -15.26 8.76 0.61
C ASN A 167 -14.82 7.48 1.33
N HIS A 168 -14.88 6.35 0.61
CA HIS A 168 -14.39 5.04 1.07
C HIS A 168 -12.89 4.83 0.80
N GLY A 169 -12.26 5.68 -0.02
CA GLY A 169 -10.87 5.51 -0.48
C GLY A 169 -9.84 6.32 0.33
N GLY A 170 -10.29 7.21 1.21
CA GLY A 170 -9.45 8.20 1.87
C GLY A 170 -8.96 9.28 0.90
N GLU A 171 -7.92 10.01 1.29
CA GLU A 171 -7.48 11.21 0.57
C GLU A 171 -6.42 10.92 -0.52
N GLY A 172 -6.08 9.65 -0.77
CA GLY A 172 -5.21 9.25 -1.87
C GLY A 172 -3.76 9.72 -1.72
N TYR A 173 -3.22 9.68 -0.50
CA TYR A 173 -1.83 10.00 -0.20
C TYR A 173 -0.87 8.85 -0.54
N ALA A 174 0.28 9.18 -1.13
CA ALA A 174 1.36 8.24 -1.39
C ALA A 174 2.74 8.89 -1.20
N ALA A 175 3.72 8.11 -0.77
CA ALA A 175 5.13 8.47 -0.72
C ALA A 175 5.91 7.66 -1.75
N VAL A 176 7.13 8.08 -2.06
CA VAL A 176 8.08 7.32 -2.88
C VAL A 176 9.05 6.60 -1.96
N ALA A 177 9.13 5.28 -2.10
CA ALA A 177 10.16 4.45 -1.50
C ALA A 177 11.25 4.14 -2.54
N GLN A 178 12.49 4.04 -2.09
CA GLN A 178 13.64 3.63 -2.90
C GLN A 178 14.30 2.39 -2.30
N TRP A 179 14.69 1.46 -3.17
CA TRP A 179 15.41 0.24 -2.80
C TRP A 179 16.91 0.50 -2.71
N ASP A 180 17.51 0.09 -1.59
CA ASP A 180 18.95 -0.04 -1.40
C ASP A 180 19.30 -1.53 -1.48
N ALA A 181 19.96 -1.93 -2.57
CA ALA A 181 20.29 -3.34 -2.79
C ALA A 181 21.36 -3.84 -1.81
N SER A 182 22.28 -2.96 -1.41
CA SER A 182 23.37 -3.30 -0.50
C SER A 182 22.87 -3.55 0.93
N ALA A 183 21.88 -2.77 1.37
CA ALA A 183 21.24 -2.93 2.66
C ALA A 183 20.11 -3.98 2.62
N GLY A 184 19.58 -4.29 1.44
CA GLY A 184 18.40 -5.14 1.26
C GLY A 184 17.15 -4.51 1.88
N LYS A 185 17.00 -3.18 1.76
CA LYS A 185 15.94 -2.42 2.44
C LYS A 185 15.31 -1.37 1.54
N TRP A 186 14.02 -1.13 1.77
CA TRP A 186 13.33 0.06 1.29
C TRP A 186 13.54 1.23 2.26
N SER A 187 13.51 2.45 1.74
CA SER A 187 13.42 3.68 2.55
C SER A 187 12.51 4.68 1.87
N LEU A 188 11.69 5.41 2.65
CA LEU A 188 10.93 6.54 2.12
C LEU A 188 11.91 7.68 1.79
N ILE A 189 11.80 8.22 0.58
CA ILE A 189 12.63 9.33 0.10
C ILE A 189 11.82 10.63 -0.10
N THR A 190 10.52 10.57 0.17
CA THR A 190 9.61 11.72 0.19
C THR A 190 8.67 11.61 1.38
N ASP A 191 8.07 12.73 1.76
CA ASP A 191 6.85 12.71 2.57
C ASP A 191 5.67 12.12 1.77
N TYR A 192 4.55 11.84 2.44
CA TYR A 192 3.29 11.51 1.79
C TYR A 192 2.73 12.73 1.07
N MET A 193 2.43 12.57 -0.21
CA MET A 193 1.86 13.60 -1.08
C MET A 193 0.47 13.19 -1.52
N GLN A 194 -0.45 14.15 -1.51
CA GLN A 194 -1.81 13.94 -1.98
C GLN A 194 -1.85 13.94 -3.51
N SER A 195 -2.67 13.06 -4.07
CA SER A 195 -3.02 13.10 -5.49
C SER A 195 -3.94 14.29 -5.81
N ASP A 196 -3.92 14.75 -7.07
CA ASP A 196 -4.67 15.92 -7.52
C ASP A 196 -6.18 15.63 -7.59
N GLN A 197 -6.89 15.90 -6.50
CA GLN A 197 -8.32 15.62 -6.37
C GLN A 197 -9.18 16.45 -7.32
N ASP A 198 -8.75 17.65 -7.71
CA ASP A 198 -9.49 18.47 -8.67
C ASP A 198 -9.54 17.81 -10.06
N VAL A 199 -8.57 16.94 -10.36
CA VAL A 199 -8.54 16.12 -11.58
C VAL A 199 -9.24 14.78 -11.36
N LEU A 200 -9.03 14.13 -10.22
CA LEU A 200 -9.51 12.77 -9.97
C LEU A 200 -10.98 12.70 -9.57
N ALA A 201 -11.46 13.61 -8.70
CA ALA A 201 -12.82 13.56 -8.17
C ALA A 201 -13.91 13.60 -9.27
N PRO A 202 -13.81 14.42 -10.33
CA PRO A 202 -14.78 14.38 -11.43
C PRO A 202 -14.82 13.05 -12.17
N LEU A 203 -13.69 12.34 -12.28
CA LEU A 203 -13.61 11.03 -12.92
C LEU A 203 -14.23 9.95 -12.04
N ILE A 204 -13.97 9.99 -10.73
CA ILE A 204 -14.56 9.09 -9.74
C ILE A 204 -16.08 9.24 -9.74
N GLU A 205 -16.59 10.47 -9.71
CA GLU A 205 -18.02 10.76 -9.76
C GLU A 205 -18.66 10.26 -11.05
N ALA A 206 -18.04 10.54 -12.20
CA ALA A 206 -18.57 10.11 -13.49
C ALA A 206 -18.65 8.57 -13.59
N ASP A 207 -17.60 7.85 -13.22
CA ASP A 207 -17.55 6.39 -13.29
C ASP A 207 -18.51 5.75 -12.26
N SER A 208 -18.58 6.29 -11.04
CA SER A 208 -19.48 5.78 -9.98
C SER A 208 -20.95 6.00 -10.34
N SER A 209 -21.29 7.19 -10.85
CA SER A 209 -22.65 7.51 -11.31
C SER A 209 -23.06 6.66 -12.52
N ALA A 210 -22.17 6.44 -13.49
CA ALA A 210 -22.44 5.57 -14.62
C ALA A 210 -22.69 4.11 -14.19
N TYR A 211 -21.88 3.59 -13.26
CA TYR A 211 -22.08 2.27 -12.70
C TYR A 211 -23.42 2.14 -11.95
N ALA A 212 -23.79 3.16 -11.18
CA ALA A 212 -25.05 3.19 -10.45
C ALA A 212 -26.26 3.19 -11.40
N GLU A 213 -26.23 3.98 -12.48
CA GLU A 213 -27.27 4.00 -13.50
C GLU A 213 -27.41 2.64 -14.20
N GLU A 214 -26.29 2.03 -14.62
CA GLU A 214 -26.29 0.73 -15.31
C GLU A 214 -26.90 -0.38 -14.44
N ASN A 215 -26.69 -0.32 -13.13
CA ASN A 215 -27.10 -1.35 -12.18
C ASN A 215 -28.38 -1.00 -11.40
N GLY A 216 -29.01 0.14 -11.67
CA GLY A 216 -30.21 0.59 -10.95
C GLY A 216 -29.99 0.80 -9.46
N ILE A 217 -28.80 1.30 -9.08
CA ILE A 217 -28.43 1.58 -7.69
C ILE A 217 -28.77 3.03 -7.37
N GLU A 218 -29.51 3.26 -6.29
CA GLU A 218 -29.77 4.60 -5.75
C GLU A 218 -28.68 4.98 -4.73
N GLY A 219 -28.24 6.24 -4.75
CA GLY A 219 -27.29 6.77 -3.78
C GLY A 219 -27.85 6.75 -2.36
N SER A 220 -27.03 6.33 -1.39
CA SER A 220 -27.46 6.10 0.00
C SER A 220 -26.81 7.01 1.04
N CYS A 221 -25.95 7.94 0.62
CA CYS A 221 -25.34 8.91 1.52
C CYS A 221 -26.27 10.12 1.69
N ASN A 222 -26.57 10.48 2.93
CA ASN A 222 -27.43 11.63 3.28
C ASN A 222 -26.62 12.91 3.40
#